data_AF-A0A2K3N4G1-F1
#
_entry.id   AF-A0A2K3N4G1-F1
#
_cell.length_a   1.000
_cell.length_b   1.000
_cell.length_c   1.000
_cell.angle_alpha   90.00
_cell.angle_beta   90.00
_cell.angle_gamma   90.00
#
_symmetry.space_group_name_H-M   'P 1'
#
loop_
_entity.id
_entity.type
_entity.pdbx_description
1 polymer ?
#
loop_
_entity_poly.entity_id
_entity_poly.type
_entity_poly.pdbx_seq_one_letter_code
_entity_poly.pdbx_strand_id
1 'polypeptide(L)'
;MDVKNSLQLTTTSGAYDDDGRPKRTGNLQSAVAHIITAVIGSGVLSLAWSISQLGWIGGPIALLCCAIATYVSSCLLADCYRNPDSVTGKRNYSFMDAVRVNLGEKRTYAVGFLQIVSLYVTCIAYVITTATSMRAIMRSNCYHEEGHNAPCKYGGNVYMMLFGLVQVVMSFIPDLHSMVWVSVVATIMSFAYSSIGLGLGLATVIKNGRFMGSMTGVQTATVADKIWLIFQALGDISFSYPYSMLFLEIQDTLESPPAENKTMKKASM
;
A
#
# COMPACT_ATOMS: atom_id res chain seq x y z
N MET A 1 16.69 -49.37 -18.78
CA MET A 1 17.08 -47.95 -18.87
C MET A 1 16.06 -47.02 -18.21
N ASP A 2 14.99 -47.55 -17.59
CA ASP A 2 13.90 -46.76 -17.01
C ASP A 2 14.19 -46.06 -15.68
N VAL A 3 15.10 -46.58 -14.85
CA VAL A 3 15.34 -46.04 -13.50
C VAL A 3 15.96 -44.63 -13.52
N LYS A 4 16.77 -44.30 -14.53
CA LYS A 4 17.36 -42.96 -14.68
C LYS A 4 16.33 -41.90 -15.10
N ASN A 5 15.32 -42.29 -15.87
CA ASN A 5 14.25 -41.39 -16.27
C ASN A 5 13.30 -41.10 -15.11
N SER A 6 12.99 -42.09 -14.26
CA SER A 6 12.16 -41.89 -13.06
C SER A 6 12.82 -40.94 -12.05
N LEU A 7 14.13 -41.04 -11.85
CA LEU A 7 14.85 -40.18 -10.90
C LEU A 7 14.95 -38.72 -11.39
N GLN A 8 15.19 -38.52 -12.69
CA GLN A 8 15.16 -37.18 -13.30
C GLN A 8 13.76 -36.56 -13.24
N LEU A 9 12.70 -37.33 -13.49
CA LEU A 9 11.30 -36.88 -13.39
C LEU A 9 10.92 -36.52 -11.94
N THR A 10 11.44 -37.24 -10.96
CA THR A 10 11.19 -36.98 -9.52
C THR A 10 11.98 -35.75 -9.03
N THR A 11 13.15 -35.50 -9.61
CA THR A 11 13.95 -34.31 -9.28
C THR A 11 13.35 -33.04 -9.90
N THR A 12 12.74 -33.14 -11.09
CA THR A 12 12.00 -32.03 -11.71
C THR A 12 10.62 -31.80 -11.11
N SER A 13 9.90 -32.84 -10.64
CA SER A 13 8.55 -32.65 -10.08
C SER A 13 8.53 -31.87 -8.76
N GLY A 14 9.67 -31.76 -8.06
CA GLY A 14 9.79 -30.94 -6.84
C GLY A 14 10.13 -29.47 -7.09
N ALA A 15 10.57 -29.11 -8.31
CA ALA A 15 11.08 -27.79 -8.65
C ALA A 15 10.04 -26.85 -9.27
N TYR A 16 8.90 -27.40 -9.72
CA TYR A 16 7.84 -26.67 -10.40
C TYR A 16 6.49 -26.86 -9.69
N ASP A 17 5.64 -25.84 -9.79
CA ASP A 17 4.26 -25.88 -9.33
C ASP A 17 3.33 -26.56 -10.34
N ASP A 18 2.05 -26.72 -9.98
CA ASP A 18 0.99 -27.32 -10.80
C ASP A 18 0.70 -26.56 -12.11
N ASP A 19 1.16 -25.32 -12.23
CA ASP A 19 1.09 -24.49 -13.43
C ASP A 19 2.34 -24.56 -14.33
N GLY A 20 3.34 -25.37 -13.94
CA GLY A 20 4.61 -25.53 -14.67
C GLY A 20 5.61 -24.39 -14.48
N ARG A 21 5.37 -23.45 -13.56
CA ARG A 21 6.33 -22.39 -13.19
C ARG A 21 7.23 -22.84 -12.04
N PRO A 22 8.40 -22.19 -11.84
CA PRO A 22 9.25 -22.44 -10.69
C PRO A 22 8.44 -22.37 -9.39
N LYS A 23 8.74 -23.27 -8.47
CA LYS A 23 7.99 -23.42 -7.23
C LYS A 23 8.00 -22.12 -6.41
N ARG A 24 6.81 -21.67 -6.02
CA ARG A 24 6.62 -20.52 -5.13
C ARG A 24 7.02 -20.89 -3.71
N THR A 25 7.71 -19.97 -3.02
CA THR A 25 8.29 -20.22 -1.68
C THR A 25 7.75 -19.27 -0.61
N GLY A 26 6.81 -18.38 -0.96
CA GLY A 26 6.22 -17.44 -0.02
C GLY A 26 5.34 -18.15 0.99
N ASN A 27 5.38 -17.72 2.24
CA ASN A 27 4.57 -18.23 3.34
C ASN A 27 3.76 -17.08 3.98
N LEU A 28 3.05 -17.39 5.07
CA LEU A 28 2.24 -16.40 5.80
C LEU A 28 3.05 -15.16 6.22
N GLN A 29 4.30 -15.34 6.67
CA GLN A 29 5.12 -14.24 7.16
C GLN A 29 5.56 -13.33 6.03
N SER A 30 6.00 -13.89 4.89
CA SER A 30 6.32 -13.09 3.71
C SER A 30 5.08 -12.38 3.16
N ALA A 31 3.92 -13.04 3.19
CA ALA A 31 2.65 -12.44 2.78
C ALA A 31 2.35 -11.20 3.63
N VAL A 32 2.37 -11.34 4.96
CA VAL A 32 2.15 -10.23 5.90
C VAL A 32 3.16 -9.12 5.69
N ALA A 33 4.44 -9.44 5.48
CA ALA A 33 5.47 -8.44 5.20
C ALA A 33 5.22 -7.66 3.90
N HIS A 34 4.81 -8.35 2.83
CA HIS A 34 4.45 -7.71 1.57
C HIS A 34 3.19 -6.84 1.70
N ILE A 35 2.17 -7.31 2.43
CA ILE A 35 0.94 -6.55 2.72
C ILE A 35 1.28 -5.28 3.50
N ILE A 36 2.07 -5.39 4.57
CA ILE A 36 2.52 -4.26 5.38
C ILE A 36 3.27 -3.24 4.51
N THR A 37 4.18 -3.70 3.65
CA THR A 37 4.93 -2.80 2.77
C THR A 37 4.03 -2.15 1.71
N ALA A 38 3.02 -2.85 1.21
CA ALA A 38 2.08 -2.32 0.24
C ALA A 38 1.12 -1.27 0.83
N VAL A 39 0.73 -1.44 2.11
CA VAL A 39 -0.23 -0.56 2.79
C VAL A 39 0.48 0.62 3.47
N ILE A 40 1.63 0.40 4.10
CA ILE A 40 2.35 1.44 4.82
C ILE A 40 3.18 2.27 3.83
N GLY A 41 2.60 3.37 3.37
CA GLY A 41 3.21 4.29 2.42
C GLY A 41 2.79 5.74 2.64
N SER A 42 2.77 6.51 1.55
CA SER A 42 2.50 7.96 1.58
C SER A 42 1.10 8.30 2.14
N GLY A 43 0.11 7.43 1.97
CA GLY A 43 -1.23 7.63 2.54
C GLY A 43 -1.24 7.73 4.06
N VAL A 44 -0.43 6.93 4.76
CA VAL A 44 -0.38 6.94 6.24
C VAL A 44 0.08 8.30 6.78
N LEU A 45 0.94 9.02 6.05
CA LEU A 45 1.46 10.33 6.44
C LEU A 45 0.37 11.43 6.45
N SER A 46 -0.69 11.30 5.64
CA SER A 46 -1.80 12.26 5.63
C SER A 46 -2.92 11.90 6.61
N LEU A 47 -2.94 10.67 7.15
CA LEU A 47 -4.02 10.22 8.05
C LEU A 47 -4.22 11.11 9.27
N ALA A 48 -3.14 11.60 9.90
CA ALA A 48 -3.24 12.50 11.04
C ALA A 48 -3.98 13.81 10.68
N TRP A 49 -3.71 14.34 9.48
CA TRP A 49 -4.42 15.51 8.95
C TRP A 49 -5.88 15.16 8.67
N SER A 50 -6.18 14.04 8.02
CA SER A 50 -7.55 13.61 7.71
C SER A 50 -8.40 13.40 8.97
N ILE A 51 -7.83 12.78 10.00
CA ILE A 51 -8.49 12.62 11.32
C ILE A 51 -8.74 13.99 11.94
N SER A 52 -7.82 14.96 11.80
CA SER A 52 -8.06 16.31 12.32
C SER A 52 -9.23 17.01 11.62
N GLN A 53 -9.45 16.76 10.32
CA GLN A 53 -10.57 17.34 9.57
C GLN A 53 -11.92 16.72 9.94
N LEU A 54 -11.95 15.40 10.16
CA LEU A 54 -13.16 14.62 10.49
C LEU A 54 -13.48 14.60 12.00
N GLY A 55 -12.47 14.81 12.85
CA GLY A 55 -12.57 14.75 14.30
C GLY A 55 -12.47 13.34 14.88
N TRP A 56 -12.55 13.27 16.21
CA TRP A 56 -12.43 12.03 16.99
C TRP A 56 -13.53 11.01 16.72
N ILE A 57 -14.68 11.42 16.18
CA ILE A 57 -15.75 10.49 15.79
C ILE A 57 -15.59 10.09 14.32
N GLY A 58 -15.60 11.08 13.42
CA GLY A 58 -15.62 10.82 11.98
C GLY A 58 -14.38 10.12 11.47
N GLY A 59 -13.20 10.46 12.00
CA GLY A 59 -11.92 9.87 11.59
C GLY A 59 -11.86 8.36 11.84
N PRO A 60 -12.01 7.89 13.09
CA PRO A 60 -12.02 6.46 13.41
C PRO A 60 -13.12 5.67 12.70
N ILE A 61 -14.32 6.24 12.54
CA ILE A 61 -15.40 5.58 11.78
C ILE A 61 -14.99 5.39 10.32
N ALA A 62 -14.46 6.44 9.67
CA ALA A 62 -14.02 6.35 8.28
C ALA A 62 -12.90 5.32 8.08
N LEU A 63 -11.93 5.28 9.00
CA LEU A 63 -10.86 4.27 9.01
C LEU A 63 -11.43 2.86 9.14
N LEU A 64 -12.35 2.64 10.08
CA LEU A 64 -12.98 1.33 10.29
C LEU A 64 -13.80 0.89 9.06
N CYS A 65 -14.56 1.80 8.45
CA CYS A 65 -15.31 1.51 7.23
C CYS A 65 -14.37 1.12 6.07
N CYS A 66 -13.28 1.84 5.86
CA CYS A 66 -12.30 1.52 4.82
C CYS A 66 -11.58 0.19 5.11
N ALA A 67 -11.26 -0.07 6.38
CA ALA A 67 -10.67 -1.35 6.79
C ALA A 67 -11.61 -2.54 6.53
N ILE A 68 -12.89 -2.43 6.90
CA ILE A 68 -13.90 -3.46 6.64
C ILE A 68 -14.08 -3.68 5.14
N ALA A 69 -14.23 -2.59 4.36
CA ALA A 69 -14.35 -2.69 2.92
C ALA A 69 -13.14 -3.40 2.29
N THR A 70 -11.93 -3.00 2.70
CA THR A 70 -10.69 -3.61 2.25
C THR A 70 -10.61 -5.09 2.62
N TYR A 71 -10.97 -5.45 3.85
CA TYR A 71 -10.98 -6.83 4.32
C TYR A 71 -11.94 -7.72 3.51
N VAL A 72 -13.18 -7.25 3.28
CA VAL A 72 -14.16 -7.97 2.47
C VAL A 72 -13.67 -8.12 1.03
N SER A 73 -13.17 -7.04 0.41
CA SER A 73 -12.61 -7.09 -0.94
C SER A 73 -11.44 -8.07 -1.04
N SER A 74 -10.56 -8.08 -0.04
CA SER A 74 -9.41 -8.99 0.05
C SER A 74 -9.82 -10.45 0.12
N CYS A 75 -10.85 -10.76 0.91
CA CYS A 75 -11.38 -12.12 1.00
C CYS A 75 -11.96 -12.60 -0.33
N LEU A 76 -12.66 -11.72 -1.05
CA LEU A 76 -13.21 -12.04 -2.37
C LEU A 76 -12.11 -12.21 -3.42
N LEU A 77 -11.13 -11.30 -3.46
CA LEU A 77 -9.99 -11.40 -4.37
C LEU A 77 -9.19 -12.69 -4.14
N ALA A 78 -8.99 -13.09 -2.88
CA ALA A 78 -8.28 -14.32 -2.55
C ALA A 78 -8.89 -15.57 -3.20
N ASP A 79 -10.21 -15.62 -3.31
CA ASP A 79 -10.91 -16.73 -3.95
C ASP A 79 -10.89 -16.62 -5.49
N CYS A 80 -10.75 -15.42 -6.05
CA CYS A 80 -10.64 -15.20 -7.49
C CYS A 80 -9.26 -15.53 -8.07
N TYR A 81 -8.25 -15.80 -7.23
CA TYR A 81 -6.91 -16.19 -7.68
C TYR A 81 -6.93 -17.47 -8.53
N ARG A 82 -7.77 -18.45 -8.20
CA ARG A 82 -7.97 -19.66 -9.00
C ARG A 82 -9.41 -19.73 -9.52
N ASN A 83 -9.59 -20.18 -10.77
CA ASN A 83 -10.90 -20.36 -11.40
C ASN A 83 -10.91 -21.62 -12.30
N PRO A 84 -11.99 -22.42 -12.39
CA PRO A 84 -13.35 -22.25 -11.84
C PRO A 84 -13.50 -22.56 -10.35
N ASP A 85 -12.57 -23.32 -9.76
CA ASP A 85 -12.56 -23.63 -8.34
C ASP A 85 -11.45 -22.85 -7.62
N SER A 86 -11.76 -22.33 -6.43
CA SER A 86 -10.84 -21.46 -5.67
C SER A 86 -9.57 -22.15 -5.16
N VAL A 87 -9.50 -23.49 -5.20
CA VAL A 87 -8.35 -24.27 -4.72
C VAL A 87 -7.66 -25.03 -5.85
N THR A 88 -8.44 -25.61 -6.76
CA THR A 88 -7.95 -26.51 -7.83
C THR A 88 -7.99 -25.87 -9.22
N GLY A 89 -8.61 -24.70 -9.36
CA GLY A 89 -8.70 -23.98 -10.62
C GLY A 89 -7.36 -23.47 -11.12
N LYS A 90 -7.36 -22.99 -12.36
CA LYS A 90 -6.19 -22.36 -12.98
C LYS A 90 -5.88 -21.04 -12.28
N ARG A 91 -4.59 -20.81 -12.01
CA ARG A 91 -4.08 -19.58 -11.40
C ARG A 91 -4.20 -18.36 -12.33
N ASN A 92 -4.61 -17.24 -11.75
CA ASN A 92 -4.61 -15.90 -12.33
C ASN A 92 -3.49 -15.10 -11.66
N TYR A 93 -2.42 -14.81 -12.41
CA TYR A 93 -1.21 -14.20 -11.85
C TYR A 93 -1.33 -12.70 -11.59
N SER A 94 -2.27 -12.04 -12.28
CA SER A 94 -2.51 -10.61 -12.16
C SER A 94 -3.97 -10.30 -11.90
N PHE A 95 -4.24 -9.14 -11.31
CA PHE A 95 -5.60 -8.62 -11.14
C PHE A 95 -6.38 -8.58 -12.47
N MET A 96 -5.72 -8.17 -13.57
CA MET A 96 -6.35 -8.12 -14.89
C MET A 96 -6.70 -9.49 -15.46
N ASP A 97 -5.88 -10.52 -15.20
CA ASP A 97 -6.18 -11.89 -15.62
C ASP A 97 -7.41 -12.43 -14.89
N ALA A 98 -7.49 -12.21 -13.57
CA ALA A 98 -8.65 -12.61 -12.78
C ALA A 98 -9.93 -11.90 -13.27
N VAL A 99 -9.86 -10.60 -13.56
CA VAL A 99 -10.99 -9.85 -14.12
C VAL A 99 -11.40 -10.40 -15.48
N ARG A 100 -10.44 -10.69 -16.38
CA ARG A 100 -10.73 -11.25 -17.71
C ARG A 100 -11.43 -12.60 -17.62
N VAL A 101 -10.94 -13.49 -16.76
CA VAL A 101 -11.48 -14.84 -16.60
C VAL A 101 -12.87 -14.83 -15.95
N ASN A 102 -13.12 -13.93 -14.99
CA ASN A 102 -14.40 -13.89 -14.26
C ASN A 102 -15.47 -13.00 -14.90
N LEU A 103 -15.09 -11.85 -15.47
CA LEU A 103 -16.02 -10.83 -15.97
C LEU A 103 -16.06 -10.71 -17.50
N GLY A 104 -15.14 -11.38 -18.20
CA GLY A 104 -15.03 -11.34 -19.66
C GLY A 104 -14.35 -10.09 -20.21
N GLU A 105 -13.99 -10.16 -21.49
CA GLU A 105 -13.05 -9.23 -22.13
C GLU A 105 -13.51 -7.76 -22.13
N LYS A 106 -14.79 -7.49 -22.39
CA LYS A 106 -15.33 -6.11 -22.44
C LYS A 106 -15.19 -5.38 -21.11
N ARG A 107 -15.42 -6.09 -20.00
CA ARG A 107 -15.32 -5.50 -18.64
C ARG A 107 -13.87 -5.33 -18.22
N THR A 108 -12.96 -6.17 -18.71
CA THR A 108 -11.51 -6.02 -18.49
C THR A 108 -11.00 -4.68 -18.97
N TYR A 109 -11.43 -4.17 -20.14
CA TYR A 109 -10.98 -2.85 -20.61
C TYR A 109 -11.39 -1.72 -19.66
N ALA A 110 -12.64 -1.75 -19.16
CA ALA A 110 -13.13 -0.73 -18.22
C ALA A 110 -12.39 -0.78 -16.87
N VAL A 111 -12.23 -1.98 -16.29
CA VAL A 111 -11.53 -2.14 -15.01
C VAL A 111 -10.03 -1.87 -15.16
N GLY A 112 -9.42 -2.29 -16.27
CA GLY A 112 -8.02 -2.01 -16.58
C GLY A 112 -7.73 -0.52 -16.72
N PHE A 113 -8.63 0.23 -17.36
CA PHE A 113 -8.52 1.68 -17.39
C PHE A 113 -8.55 2.29 -15.98
N LEU A 114 -9.48 1.86 -15.12
CA LEU A 114 -9.55 2.33 -13.73
C LEU A 114 -8.29 1.97 -12.92
N GLN A 115 -7.72 0.78 -13.13
CA GLN A 115 -6.47 0.37 -12.48
C GLN A 115 -5.29 1.25 -12.93
N ILE A 116 -5.14 1.50 -14.23
CA ILE A 116 -4.07 2.36 -14.77
C ILE A 116 -4.19 3.78 -14.23
N VAL A 117 -5.41 4.36 -14.22
CA VAL A 117 -5.65 5.69 -13.66
C VAL A 117 -5.24 5.73 -12.18
N SER A 118 -5.60 4.69 -11.42
CA SER A 118 -5.27 4.64 -9.99
C SER A 118 -3.76 4.52 -9.74
N LEU A 119 -3.06 3.69 -10.52
CA LEU A 119 -1.60 3.58 -10.45
C LEU A 119 -0.93 4.91 -10.81
N TYR A 120 -1.41 5.59 -11.86
CA TYR A 120 -0.90 6.90 -12.28
C TYR A 120 -1.09 7.98 -11.20
N VAL A 121 -2.29 8.06 -10.61
CA VAL A 121 -2.58 8.99 -9.50
C VAL A 121 -1.70 8.69 -8.30
N THR A 122 -1.47 7.40 -8.00
CA THR A 122 -0.56 6.97 -6.93
C THR A 122 0.87 7.44 -7.17
N CYS A 123 1.39 7.32 -8.40
CA CYS A 123 2.71 7.84 -8.77
C CYS A 123 2.81 9.36 -8.54
N ILE A 124 1.79 10.13 -8.95
CA ILE A 124 1.74 11.58 -8.72
C ILE A 124 1.75 11.89 -7.22
N ALA A 125 0.94 11.18 -6.43
CA ALA A 125 0.88 11.36 -4.98
C ALA A 125 2.25 11.15 -4.34
N TYR A 126 2.98 10.09 -4.73
CA TYR A 126 4.35 9.86 -4.24
C TYR A 126 5.31 11.00 -4.62
N VAL A 127 5.24 11.55 -5.83
CA VAL A 127 6.08 12.69 -6.25
C VAL A 127 5.80 13.93 -5.40
N ILE A 128 4.53 14.25 -5.19
CA ILE A 128 4.11 15.40 -4.38
C ILE A 128 4.54 15.20 -2.93
N THR A 129 4.26 14.03 -2.33
CA THR A 129 4.63 13.73 -0.95
C THR A 129 6.13 13.80 -0.73
N THR A 130 6.95 13.23 -1.61
CA THR A 130 8.41 13.35 -1.47
C THR A 130 8.86 14.81 -1.53
N ALA A 131 8.33 15.59 -2.47
CA ALA A 131 8.71 17.00 -2.61
C ALA A 131 8.28 17.86 -1.41
N THR A 132 7.11 17.58 -0.81
CA THR A 132 6.66 18.29 0.41
C THR A 132 7.48 17.88 1.63
N SER A 133 7.81 16.60 1.78
CA SER A 133 8.68 16.10 2.85
C SER A 133 10.09 16.70 2.77
N MET A 134 10.71 16.71 1.58
CA MET A 134 12.04 17.31 1.39
C MET A 134 12.05 18.81 1.70
N ARG A 135 11.00 19.53 1.30
CA ARG A 135 10.82 20.95 1.64
C ARG A 135 10.70 21.15 3.16
N ALA A 136 9.97 20.28 3.86
CA ALA A 136 9.82 20.35 5.30
C ALA A 136 11.15 20.11 6.03
N ILE A 137 11.96 19.13 5.58
CA ILE A 137 13.29 18.86 6.12
C ILE A 137 14.22 20.07 5.97
N MET A 138 14.31 20.63 4.77
CA MET A 138 15.15 21.81 4.52
C MET A 138 14.73 23.02 5.33
N ARG A 139 13.43 23.23 5.48
CA ARG A 139 12.90 24.29 6.34
C ARG A 139 13.26 24.06 7.81
N SER A 140 13.20 22.81 8.28
CA SER A 140 13.59 22.45 9.65
C SER A 140 15.08 22.70 9.90
N ASN A 141 15.95 22.31 8.96
CA ASN A 141 17.40 22.53 9.07
C ASN A 141 17.74 24.02 9.09
N CYS A 142 17.13 24.80 8.19
CA CYS A 142 17.31 26.25 8.16
C CYS A 142 16.87 26.94 9.47
N TYR A 143 15.75 26.53 10.06
CA TYR A 143 15.34 27.07 11.37
C TYR A 143 16.27 26.66 12.53
N HIS A 144 16.96 25.53 12.40
CA HIS A 144 17.94 25.10 13.37
C HIS A 144 19.23 25.92 13.30
N GLU A 145 19.70 26.24 12.08
CA GLU A 145 20.94 27.00 11.86
C GLU A 145 20.75 28.52 11.99
N GLU A 146 19.75 29.07 11.31
CA GLU A 146 19.54 30.52 11.16
C GLU A 146 18.52 31.08 12.17
N GLY A 147 17.91 30.21 12.98
CA GLY A 147 16.88 30.55 13.96
C GLY A 147 15.47 30.68 13.38
N HIS A 148 14.46 30.67 14.25
CA HIS A 148 13.04 30.62 13.87
C HIS A 148 12.51 31.82 13.08
N ASN A 149 13.24 32.95 13.08
CA ASN A 149 12.84 34.18 12.38
C ASN A 149 13.42 34.30 10.97
N ALA A 150 14.23 33.34 10.53
CA ALA A 150 14.86 33.38 9.20
C ALA A 150 13.85 33.12 8.07
N PRO A 151 14.01 33.78 6.90
CA PRO A 151 13.14 33.58 5.73
C PRO A 151 13.47 32.25 5.00
N CYS A 152 13.19 31.11 5.63
CA CYS A 152 13.42 29.78 5.09
C CYS A 152 12.35 29.37 4.06
N LYS A 153 12.48 29.82 2.80
CA LYS A 153 11.59 29.45 1.69
C LYS A 153 12.31 28.56 0.69
N TYR A 154 11.79 27.35 0.49
CA TYR A 154 12.29 26.37 -0.49
C TYR A 154 11.19 26.00 -1.49
N GLY A 155 11.51 25.98 -2.79
CA GLY A 155 10.61 25.52 -3.84
C GLY A 155 10.47 24.00 -3.89
N GLY A 156 9.37 23.48 -4.43
CA GLY A 156 9.14 22.03 -4.57
C GLY A 156 9.57 21.44 -5.91
N ASN A 157 9.61 22.25 -6.96
CA ASN A 157 9.72 21.78 -8.34
C ASN A 157 10.99 20.97 -8.57
N VAL A 158 12.11 21.41 -7.99
CA VAL A 158 13.39 20.68 -8.07
C VAL A 158 13.28 19.29 -7.45
N TYR A 159 12.67 19.16 -6.26
CA TYR A 159 12.49 17.87 -5.61
C TYR A 159 11.51 16.96 -6.35
N MET A 160 10.46 17.52 -6.98
CA MET A 160 9.56 16.77 -7.84
C MET A 160 10.30 16.19 -9.05
N MET A 161 11.11 16.99 -9.73
CA MET A 161 11.92 16.53 -10.87
C MET A 161 12.95 15.48 -10.46
N LEU A 162 13.66 15.70 -9.34
CA LEU A 162 14.64 14.74 -8.83
C LEU A 162 14.01 13.40 -8.47
N PHE A 163 12.87 13.40 -7.78
CA PHE A 163 12.18 12.16 -7.45
C PHE A 163 11.60 11.47 -8.69
N GLY A 164 11.11 12.23 -9.68
CA GLY A 164 10.71 11.68 -10.97
C GLY A 164 11.86 10.98 -11.69
N LEU A 165 13.08 11.53 -11.65
CA LEU A 165 14.27 10.86 -12.19
C LEU A 165 14.56 9.54 -11.46
N VAL A 166 14.45 9.53 -10.12
CA VAL A 166 14.61 8.29 -9.33
C VAL A 166 13.55 7.24 -9.72
N GLN A 167 12.29 7.65 -9.94
CA GLN A 167 11.24 6.74 -10.40
C GLN A 167 11.56 6.14 -11.78
N VAL A 168 12.09 6.94 -12.71
CA VAL A 168 12.53 6.44 -14.03
C VAL A 168 13.66 5.43 -13.88
N VAL A 169 14.68 5.74 -13.06
CA VAL A 169 15.78 4.80 -12.80
C VAL A 169 15.26 3.49 -12.18
N MET A 170 14.38 3.58 -11.20
CA MET A 170 13.79 2.40 -10.53
C MET A 170 12.91 1.58 -11.46
N SER A 171 12.27 2.20 -12.47
CA SER A 171 11.43 1.49 -13.45
C SER A 171 12.21 0.53 -14.35
N PHE A 172 13.54 0.68 -14.45
CA PHE A 172 14.40 -0.27 -15.18
C PHE A 172 14.68 -1.56 -14.41
N ILE A 173 14.26 -1.68 -13.14
CA ILE A 173 14.43 -2.91 -12.36
C ILE A 173 13.30 -3.87 -12.74
N PRO A 174 13.61 -5.01 -13.39
CA PRO A 174 12.59 -5.85 -14.02
C PRO A 174 11.88 -6.81 -13.08
N ASP A 175 12.42 -7.03 -11.87
CA ASP A 175 11.97 -8.12 -10.99
C ASP A 175 11.75 -7.68 -9.53
N LEU A 176 10.61 -8.06 -8.95
CA LEU A 176 10.24 -7.82 -7.55
C LEU A 176 11.25 -8.44 -6.57
N HIS A 177 11.86 -9.57 -6.92
CA HIS A 177 12.90 -10.20 -6.12
C HIS A 177 14.14 -9.31 -5.99
N SER A 178 14.44 -8.50 -7.01
CA SER A 178 15.53 -7.51 -6.97
C SER A 178 15.19 -6.28 -6.12
N MET A 179 13.91 -6.05 -5.82
CA MET A 179 13.43 -4.94 -4.99
C MET A 179 13.26 -5.30 -3.51
N VAL A 180 13.56 -6.53 -3.09
CA VAL A 180 13.41 -6.98 -1.69
C VAL A 180 14.15 -6.05 -0.72
N TRP A 181 15.35 -5.58 -1.07
CA TRP A 181 16.09 -4.64 -0.23
C TRP A 181 15.35 -3.29 -0.06
N VAL A 182 14.75 -2.77 -1.14
CA VAL A 182 13.95 -1.53 -1.08
C VAL A 182 12.72 -1.72 -0.19
N SER A 183 12.05 -2.87 -0.29
CA SER A 183 10.94 -3.26 0.57
C SER A 183 11.35 -3.25 2.05
N VAL A 184 12.49 -3.87 2.39
CA VAL A 184 13.00 -3.91 3.78
C VAL A 184 13.28 -2.51 4.31
N VAL A 185 13.95 -1.65 3.52
CA VAL A 185 14.20 -0.25 3.92
C VAL A 185 12.88 0.51 4.12
N ALA A 186 11.92 0.34 3.21
CA ALA A 186 10.60 0.96 3.33
C ALA A 186 9.87 0.53 4.60
N THR A 187 9.92 -0.77 4.96
CA THR A 187 9.35 -1.27 6.22
C THR A 187 10.03 -0.65 7.45
N ILE A 188 11.36 -0.58 7.47
CA ILE A 188 12.11 0.01 8.61
C ILE A 188 11.73 1.49 8.78
N MET A 189 11.74 2.26 7.69
CA MET A 189 11.36 3.68 7.72
C MET A 189 9.91 3.86 8.18
N SER A 190 9.03 2.96 7.76
CA SER A 190 7.60 2.93 8.13
C SER A 190 7.37 2.79 9.62
N PHE A 191 8.05 1.82 10.26
CA PHE A 191 8.02 1.70 11.71
C PHE A 191 8.64 2.92 12.39
N ALA A 192 9.78 3.42 11.88
CA ALA A 192 10.45 4.56 12.47
C ALA A 192 9.57 5.82 12.52
N TYR A 193 8.99 6.26 11.40
CA TYR A 193 8.15 7.46 11.41
C TYR A 193 6.85 7.24 12.20
N SER A 194 6.28 6.03 12.18
CA SER A 194 5.06 5.72 12.94
C SER A 194 5.33 5.77 14.45
N SER A 195 6.46 5.22 14.90
CA SER A 195 6.90 5.29 16.30
C SER A 195 7.22 6.71 16.73
N ILE A 196 7.87 7.52 15.88
CA ILE A 196 8.11 8.94 16.15
C ILE A 196 6.78 9.70 16.28
N GLY A 197 5.85 9.49 15.35
CA GLY A 197 4.51 10.10 15.40
C GLY A 197 3.74 9.72 16.66
N LEU A 198 3.75 8.43 17.03
CA LEU A 198 3.15 7.93 18.27
C LEU A 198 3.79 8.57 19.51
N GLY A 199 5.13 8.61 19.56
CA GLY A 199 5.89 9.16 20.69
C GLY A 199 5.63 10.66 20.88
N LEU A 200 5.67 11.44 19.80
CA LEU A 200 5.36 12.88 19.83
C LEU A 200 3.89 13.12 20.22
N GLY A 201 2.97 12.30 19.71
CA GLY A 201 1.56 12.35 20.08
C GLY A 201 1.34 12.09 21.58
N LEU A 202 1.94 11.02 22.11
CA LEU A 202 1.85 10.67 23.53
C LEU A 202 2.48 11.75 24.43
N ALA A 203 3.66 12.24 24.07
CA ALA A 203 4.31 13.34 24.79
C ALA A 203 3.43 14.61 24.83
N THR A 204 2.73 14.90 23.73
CA THR A 204 1.81 16.05 23.66
C THR A 204 0.59 15.87 24.58
N VAL A 205 0.02 14.66 24.66
CA VAL A 205 -1.10 14.36 25.57
C VAL A 205 -0.66 14.49 27.03
N ILE A 206 0.51 13.94 27.38
CA ILE A 206 1.07 14.03 28.73
C ILE A 206 1.32 15.49 29.12
N LYS A 207 1.96 16.27 28.24
CA LYS A 207 2.26 17.69 28.48
C LYS A 207 1.00 18.51 28.71
N ASN A 208 -0.08 18.24 27.96
CA ASN A 208 -1.32 18.98 28.07
C ASN A 208 -2.24 18.49 29.18
N GLY A 209 -2.01 17.29 29.74
CA GLY A 209 -2.83 16.67 30.79
C GLY A 209 -4.25 16.29 30.35
N ARG A 210 -4.57 16.42 29.06
CA ARG A 210 -5.89 16.09 28.47
C ARG A 210 -5.76 15.75 26.99
N PHE A 211 -6.69 14.93 26.51
CA PHE A 211 -6.85 14.70 25.07
C PHE A 211 -7.37 15.98 24.41
N MET A 212 -6.54 16.59 23.57
CA MET A 212 -6.91 17.75 22.76
C MET A 212 -7.48 17.29 21.40
N GLY A 213 -8.23 18.18 20.75
CA GLY A 213 -8.87 17.93 19.46
C GLY A 213 -10.36 18.27 19.49
N SER A 214 -11.01 18.12 18.35
CA SER A 214 -12.45 18.39 18.18
C SER A 214 -13.18 17.08 17.89
N MET A 215 -14.39 16.95 18.44
CA MET A 215 -15.25 15.78 18.17
C MET A 215 -15.67 15.70 16.69
N THR A 216 -15.85 16.86 16.05
CA THR A 216 -16.31 17.01 14.66
C THR A 216 -15.21 17.58 13.72
N GLY A 217 -13.99 17.66 14.22
CA GLY A 217 -12.81 18.12 13.47
C GLY A 217 -12.68 19.64 13.43
N VAL A 218 -11.79 20.13 12.57
CA VAL A 218 -11.44 21.57 12.45
C VAL A 218 -12.67 22.42 12.12
N GLN A 219 -12.78 23.59 12.75
CA GLN A 219 -13.80 24.59 12.45
C GLN A 219 -13.39 25.41 11.23
N THR A 220 -14.33 25.68 10.33
CA THR A 220 -14.13 26.50 9.13
C THR A 220 -15.06 27.71 9.13
N ALA A 221 -14.69 28.73 8.35
CA ALA A 221 -15.51 29.93 8.21
C ALA A 221 -16.83 29.68 7.47
N THR A 222 -16.84 28.75 6.51
CA THR A 222 -18.02 28.39 5.73
C THR A 222 -18.33 26.90 5.78
N VAL A 223 -19.60 26.55 5.58
CA VAL A 223 -20.06 25.16 5.48
C VAL A 223 -19.49 24.48 4.22
N ALA A 224 -19.33 25.23 3.12
CA ALA A 224 -18.76 24.70 1.89
C ALA A 224 -17.31 24.24 2.10
N ASP A 225 -16.49 25.04 2.79
CA ASP A 225 -15.12 24.67 3.13
C ASP A 225 -15.08 23.43 4.04
N LYS A 226 -16.03 23.32 4.98
CA LYS A 226 -16.13 22.15 5.85
C LYS A 226 -16.40 20.88 5.05
N ILE A 227 -17.37 20.94 4.14
CA ILE A 227 -17.74 19.81 3.27
C ILE A 227 -16.54 19.42 2.40
N TRP A 228 -15.85 20.39 1.83
CA TRP A 228 -14.66 20.15 1.00
C TRP A 228 -13.56 19.41 1.77
N LEU A 229 -13.24 19.87 2.98
CA LEU A 229 -12.24 19.22 3.84
C LEU A 229 -12.64 17.79 4.25
N ILE A 230 -13.93 17.55 4.47
CA ILE A 230 -14.45 16.20 4.76
C ILE A 230 -14.21 15.28 3.56
N PHE A 231 -14.54 15.72 2.34
CA PHE A 231 -14.32 14.90 1.15
C PHE A 231 -12.84 14.66 0.86
N GLN A 232 -11.97 15.66 1.06
CA GLN A 232 -10.53 15.48 0.96
C GLN A 232 -10.03 14.46 1.99
N ALA A 233 -10.45 14.57 3.24
CA ALA A 233 -10.05 13.64 4.29
C ALA A 233 -10.52 12.20 4.01
N LEU A 234 -11.75 12.01 3.50
CA LEU A 234 -12.26 10.69 3.10
C LEU A 234 -11.49 10.10 1.91
N GLY A 235 -11.13 10.95 0.93
CA GLY A 235 -10.30 10.56 -0.21
C GLY A 235 -8.90 10.13 0.23
N ASP A 236 -8.25 10.91 1.10
CA ASP A 236 -6.94 10.62 1.67
C ASP A 236 -6.94 9.32 2.50
N ILE A 237 -7.99 9.11 3.30
CA ILE A 237 -8.17 7.85 4.04
C ILE A 237 -8.31 6.68 3.05
N SER A 238 -9.17 6.81 2.04
CA SER A 238 -9.38 5.74 1.06
C SER A 238 -8.10 5.42 0.28
N PHE A 239 -7.31 6.43 -0.08
CA PHE A 239 -6.01 6.29 -0.72
C PHE A 239 -4.99 5.54 0.13
N SER A 240 -5.16 5.54 1.46
CA SER A 240 -4.29 4.79 2.38
C SER A 240 -4.54 3.27 2.38
N TYR A 241 -5.55 2.79 1.64
CA TYR A 241 -5.88 1.36 1.50
C TYR A 241 -5.77 0.86 0.04
N PRO A 242 -4.64 1.03 -0.68
CA PRO A 242 -4.52 0.65 -2.09
C PRO A 242 -4.30 -0.86 -2.33
N TYR A 243 -4.68 -1.70 -1.35
CA TYR A 243 -4.25 -3.09 -1.25
C TYR A 243 -4.70 -3.99 -2.41
N SER A 244 -5.89 -3.73 -2.97
CA SER A 244 -6.51 -4.59 -3.98
C SER A 244 -5.70 -4.73 -5.29
N MET A 245 -4.84 -3.76 -5.62
CA MET A 245 -4.10 -3.75 -6.89
C MET A 245 -2.85 -4.61 -6.92
N LEU A 246 -2.29 -4.92 -5.76
CA LEU A 246 -1.10 -5.78 -5.61
C LEU A 246 -1.46 -7.13 -4.98
N PHE A 247 -2.73 -7.33 -4.67
CA PHE A 247 -3.22 -8.44 -3.88
C PHE A 247 -2.91 -9.79 -4.55
N LEU A 248 -3.27 -9.94 -5.82
CA LEU A 248 -3.10 -11.22 -6.53
C LEU A 248 -1.64 -11.48 -6.85
N GLU A 249 -0.86 -10.45 -7.10
CA GLU A 249 0.58 -10.53 -7.34
C GLU A 249 1.32 -10.99 -6.06
N ILE A 250 0.90 -10.52 -4.88
CA ILE A 250 1.41 -11.03 -3.59
C ILE A 250 0.95 -12.48 -3.38
N GLN A 251 -0.31 -12.79 -3.65
CA GLN A 251 -0.84 -14.15 -3.51
C GLN A 251 -0.13 -15.15 -4.46
N ASP A 252 0.30 -14.70 -5.64
CA ASP A 252 1.08 -15.47 -6.60
C ASP A 252 2.50 -15.79 -6.09
N THR A 253 2.95 -15.22 -4.98
CA THR A 253 4.24 -15.62 -4.36
C THR A 253 4.11 -16.81 -3.41
N LEU A 254 2.89 -17.20 -3.04
CA LEU A 254 2.64 -18.17 -1.98
C LEU A 254 2.84 -19.61 -2.42
N GLU A 255 3.50 -20.38 -1.56
CA GLU A 255 3.59 -21.83 -1.68
C GLU A 255 2.23 -22.48 -1.44
N SER A 256 2.02 -23.66 -2.03
CA SER A 256 0.86 -24.52 -1.82
C SER A 256 1.32 -25.98 -1.80
N PRO A 257 0.92 -26.81 -0.81
CA PRO A 257 -0.07 -26.58 0.27
C PRO A 257 0.45 -25.81 1.51
N PRO A 258 -0.45 -25.19 2.33
CA PRO A 258 -1.91 -25.11 2.17
C PRO A 258 -2.31 -24.17 1.04
N ALA A 259 -3.58 -24.26 0.59
CA ALA A 259 -4.09 -23.44 -0.50
C ALA A 259 -3.82 -21.94 -0.30
N GLU A 260 -3.40 -21.27 -1.37
CA GLU A 260 -2.91 -19.90 -1.39
C GLU A 260 -3.96 -18.94 -0.83
N ASN A 261 -5.25 -19.16 -1.15
CA ASN A 261 -6.35 -18.34 -0.63
C ASN A 261 -6.51 -18.42 0.89
N LYS A 262 -6.24 -19.58 1.52
CA LYS A 262 -6.31 -19.75 2.98
C LYS A 262 -5.19 -18.97 3.65
N THR A 263 -3.97 -19.08 3.14
CA THR A 263 -2.82 -18.33 3.64
C THR A 263 -3.03 -16.83 3.46
N MET A 264 -3.50 -16.40 2.29
CA MET A 264 -3.71 -14.99 1.98
C MET A 264 -4.85 -14.34 2.78
N LYS A 265 -5.96 -15.06 3.01
CA LYS A 265 -7.03 -14.60 3.91
C LYS A 265 -6.54 -14.45 5.33
N LYS A 266 -5.74 -15.40 5.82
CA LYS A 266 -5.13 -15.30 7.16
C LYS A 266 -4.13 -14.14 7.25
N ALA A 267 -3.41 -13.84 6.18
CA ALA A 267 -2.49 -12.72 6.12
C ALA A 267 -3.20 -11.35 6.10
N SER A 268 -4.46 -11.32 5.64
CA SER A 268 -5.27 -10.10 5.49
C SER A 268 -6.16 -9.79 6.71
N MET A 269 -6.17 -10.66 7.73
CA MET A 269 -6.85 -10.46 9.01
C MET A 269 -5.94 -9.68 9.98
#